data_AF-A0A2V8MI70-F1
#
_entry.id   AF-A0A2V8MI70-F1
#
_cell.length_a   1.000
_cell.length_b   1.000
_cell.length_c   1.000
_cell.angle_alpha   90.00
_cell.angle_beta   90.00
_cell.angle_gamma   90.00
#
_symmetry.space_group_name_H-M   'P 1'
#
loop_
_entity.id
_entity.type
_entity.pdbx_description
1 polymer ?
#
loop_
_entity_poly.entity_id
_entity_poly.type
_entity_poly.pdbx_seq_one_letter_code
_entity_poly.pdbx_strand_id
1 'polypeptide(L)'
;SGNTATVFVKVPVSESTPQITSEPVTLINSGGVWIIGTEAKQAEVIKKGHRFFLDALIEEHQSDIEDLLKRLVALEAGYAQQHNGAFGDLPALIKAGLMSDEVGEPKAMGYTFRITIAKDGKSYVSSAEPVRYGHTGKLSFWMDQTGNIKSADNGGKGLTAPK
;
A
#
# COMPACT_ATOMS: atom_id res chain seq x y z
N SER A 1 12.27 8.06 35.57
CA SER A 1 11.04 7.77 36.33
C SER A 1 10.60 6.35 35.96
N GLY A 2 10.16 5.57 36.94
CA GLY A 2 10.30 4.09 36.97
C GLY A 2 9.65 3.24 35.85
N ASN A 3 8.91 3.83 34.91
CA ASN A 3 8.17 3.09 33.87
C ASN A 3 8.62 3.41 32.43
N THR A 4 9.60 4.28 32.23
CA THR A 4 10.09 4.64 30.89
C THR A 4 11.61 4.52 30.86
N ALA A 5 12.14 3.88 29.82
CA ALA A 5 13.58 3.78 29.57
C ALA A 5 13.88 4.18 28.12
N THR A 6 15.08 4.68 27.86
CA THR A 6 15.58 4.87 26.50
C THR A 6 16.75 3.93 26.32
N VAL A 7 16.68 3.07 25.30
CA VAL A 7 17.74 2.11 24.97
C VAL A 7 18.25 2.37 23.57
N PHE A 8 19.53 2.09 23.36
CA PHE A 8 20.12 2.14 22.02
C PHE A 8 20.11 0.72 21.45
N VAL A 9 19.35 0.52 20.37
CA VAL A 9 19.31 -0.78 19.70
C VAL A 9 20.34 -0.78 18.58
N LYS A 10 21.11 -1.86 18.48
CA LYS A 10 22.03 -2.11 17.38
C LYS A 10 21.26 -2.81 16.27
N VAL A 11 20.89 -2.08 15.23
CA VAL A 11 20.20 -2.66 14.07
C VAL A 11 21.27 -2.90 12.98
N PRO A 12 21.43 -4.14 12.49
CA PRO A 12 22.34 -4.40 11.38
C PRO A 12 21.77 -3.82 10.09
N VAL A 13 22.49 -2.87 9.50
CA VAL A 13 22.10 -2.26 8.22
C VAL A 13 22.68 -3.10 7.08
N SER A 14 21.90 -4.09 6.62
CA SER A 14 22.20 -5.06 5.54
C SER A 14 23.28 -6.12 5.83
N GLU A 15 23.15 -7.31 5.22
CA GLU A 15 24.06 -8.45 5.39
C GLU A 15 25.48 -8.23 4.83
N SER A 16 25.70 -7.19 4.01
CA SER A 16 26.96 -6.99 3.28
C SER A 16 27.92 -5.94 3.87
N THR A 17 27.51 -5.18 4.89
CA THR A 17 28.43 -4.28 5.63
C THR A 17 27.89 -3.97 7.02
N PRO A 18 28.57 -4.36 8.12
CA PRO A 18 28.09 -4.10 9.47
C PRO A 18 28.35 -2.65 9.88
N GLN A 19 27.56 -1.70 9.35
CA GLN A 19 27.37 -0.42 10.01
C GLN A 19 26.31 -0.59 11.08
N ILE A 20 26.74 -0.55 12.34
CA ILE A 20 25.84 -0.53 13.50
C ILE A 20 25.38 0.92 13.68
N THR A 21 24.15 1.23 13.27
CA THR A 21 23.50 2.47 13.70
C THR A 21 22.87 2.22 15.06
N SER A 22 23.20 3.07 16.04
CA SER A 22 22.58 3.08 17.35
C SER A 22 21.44 4.09 17.35
N GLU A 23 20.21 3.63 17.18
CA GLU A 23 19.04 4.51 17.26
C GLU A 23 18.46 4.49 18.69
N PRO A 24 18.16 5.66 19.28
CA PRO A 24 17.52 5.72 20.58
C PRO A 24 16.07 5.27 20.44
N VAL A 25 15.72 4.20 21.14
CA VAL A 25 14.38 3.62 21.19
C VAL A 25 13.81 3.83 22.59
N THR A 26 12.61 4.38 22.66
CA THR A 26 11.88 4.51 23.94
C THR A 26 11.20 3.19 24.27
N LEU A 27 11.36 2.75 25.52
CA LEU A 27 10.69 1.62 26.13
C LEU A 27 9.74 2.09 27.21
N ILE A 28 8.62 1.40 27.34
CA ILE A 28 7.67 1.54 28.44
C ILE A 28 7.50 0.21 29.17
N ASN A 29 7.40 0.25 30.49
CA ASN A 29 7.13 -0.92 31.31
C ASN A 29 5.61 -1.14 31.42
N SER A 30 5.14 -2.28 30.92
CA SER A 30 3.74 -2.69 31.05
C SER A 30 3.69 -4.06 31.72
N GLY A 31 3.24 -4.09 32.98
CA GLY A 31 3.06 -5.34 33.74
C GLY A 31 4.35 -6.13 33.97
N GLY A 32 5.51 -5.46 34.02
CA GLY A 32 6.82 -6.12 34.17
C GLY A 32 7.51 -6.46 32.85
N VAL A 33 6.88 -6.20 31.70
CA VAL A 33 7.47 -6.37 30.36
C VAL A 33 7.83 -5.02 29.77
N TRP A 34 9.04 -4.90 29.22
CA TRP A 34 9.47 -3.72 28.49
C TRP A 34 9.04 -3.79 27.03
N ILE A 35 8.26 -2.81 26.60
CA ILE A 35 7.70 -2.73 25.25
C ILE A 35 8.31 -1.51 24.56
N ILE A 36 8.71 -1.67 23.31
CA ILE A 36 9.13 -0.53 22.47
C ILE A 36 7.92 0.35 22.20
N GLY A 37 7.98 1.61 22.61
CA GLY A 37 6.88 2.54 22.44
C GLY A 37 6.93 3.73 23.39
N THR A 38 5.90 4.55 23.32
CA THR A 38 5.67 5.67 24.25
C THR A 38 4.35 5.44 24.97
N GLU A 39 4.21 5.98 26.18
CA GLU A 39 2.96 5.90 26.94
C GLU A 39 1.78 6.51 26.14
N ALA A 40 2.03 7.55 25.34
CA ALA A 40 1.05 8.15 24.46
C ALA A 40 0.54 7.18 23.39
N LYS A 41 1.44 6.46 22.70
CA LYS A 41 1.06 5.43 21.72
C LYS A 41 0.35 4.26 22.39
N GLN A 42 0.79 3.85 23.59
CA GLN A 42 0.13 2.80 24.35
C GLN A 42 -1.29 3.20 24.77
N ALA A 43 -1.47 4.43 25.26
CA ALA A 43 -2.79 4.97 25.62
C ALA A 43 -3.71 5.03 24.40
N GLU A 44 -3.16 5.37 23.22
CA GLU A 44 -3.92 5.35 21.97
C GLU A 44 -4.35 3.93 21.57
N VAL A 45 -3.44 2.95 21.65
CA VAL A 45 -3.75 1.53 21.41
C VAL A 45 -4.83 1.02 22.37
N ILE A 46 -4.73 1.35 23.66
CA ILE A 46 -5.74 0.98 24.66
C ILE A 46 -7.09 1.64 24.35
N LYS A 47 -7.07 2.93 24.00
CA LYS A 47 -8.28 3.71 23.69
C LYS A 47 -9.00 3.20 22.43
N LYS A 48 -8.25 2.89 21.37
CA LYS A 48 -8.80 2.45 20.08
C LYS A 48 -8.98 0.93 19.99
N GLY A 49 -8.30 0.16 20.85
CA GLY A 49 -8.35 -1.29 20.88
C GLY A 49 -8.03 -1.91 19.52
N HIS A 50 -8.83 -2.88 19.10
CA HIS A 50 -8.68 -3.57 17.82
C HIS A 50 -8.75 -2.62 16.62
N ARG A 51 -9.43 -1.48 16.75
CA ARG A 51 -9.55 -0.50 15.67
C ARG A 51 -8.22 0.16 15.32
N PHE A 52 -7.29 0.27 16.27
CA PHE A 52 -5.95 0.81 16.01
C PHE A 52 -5.25 0.05 14.89
N PHE A 53 -5.17 -1.27 15.03
CA PHE A 53 -4.50 -2.14 14.05
C PHE A 53 -5.26 -2.21 12.73
N LEU A 54 -6.60 -2.17 12.78
CA LEU A 54 -7.42 -2.16 11.58
C LEU A 54 -7.25 -0.85 10.79
N ASP A 55 -7.18 0.29 11.46
CA ASP A 55 -6.93 1.57 10.79
C ASP A 55 -5.52 1.62 10.20
N ALA A 56 -4.51 1.10 10.91
CA ALA A 56 -3.15 0.99 10.38
C ALA A 56 -3.08 0.07 9.14
N LEU A 57 -3.76 -1.08 9.17
CA LEU A 57 -3.86 -1.98 8.02
C LEU A 57 -4.55 -1.33 6.82
N ILE A 58 -5.62 -0.57 7.07
CA ILE A 58 -6.34 0.19 6.04
C ILE A 58 -5.43 1.25 5.41
N GLU A 59 -4.65 1.95 6.23
CA GLU A 59 -3.71 2.98 5.77
C GLU A 59 -2.61 2.37 4.91
N GLU A 60 -2.03 1.24 5.35
CA GLU A 60 -1.00 0.52 4.59
C GLU A 60 -1.52 0.06 3.22
N HIS A 61 -2.64 -0.65 3.16
CA HIS A 61 -3.20 -1.11 1.88
C HIS A 61 -3.53 0.05 0.93
N GLN A 62 -4.03 1.17 1.47
CA GLN A 62 -4.29 2.36 0.65
C GLN A 62 -3.00 2.94 0.08
N SER A 63 -1.93 3.00 0.88
CA SER A 63 -0.61 3.45 0.44
C SER A 63 -0.04 2.52 -0.64
N ASP A 64 -0.09 1.21 -0.42
CA ASP A 64 0.41 0.20 -1.37
C ASP A 64 -0.29 0.29 -2.73
N ILE A 65 -1.61 0.48 -2.72
CA ILE A 65 -2.38 0.64 -3.95
C ILE A 65 -2.08 1.95 -4.67
N GLU A 66 -1.91 3.04 -3.93
CA GLU A 66 -1.52 4.31 -4.54
C GLU A 66 -0.13 4.20 -5.20
N ASP A 67 0.82 3.54 -4.53
CA ASP A 67 2.16 3.32 -5.06
C ASP A 67 2.17 2.35 -6.25
N LEU A 68 1.34 1.31 -6.23
CA LEU A 68 1.12 0.44 -7.38
C LEU A 68 0.62 1.23 -8.59
N LEU A 69 -0.39 2.09 -8.40
CA LEU A 69 -0.93 2.95 -9.45
C LEU A 69 0.13 3.89 -10.02
N LYS A 70 0.94 4.53 -9.17
CA LYS A 70 2.07 5.37 -9.62
C LYS A 70 3.08 4.57 -10.46
N ARG A 71 3.40 3.35 -10.06
CA ARG A 71 4.33 2.47 -10.78
C ARG A 71 3.75 1.96 -12.10
N LEU A 72 2.43 1.78 -12.19
CA LEU A 72 1.74 1.25 -13.37
C LEU A 72 2.08 2.04 -14.64
N VAL A 73 2.22 3.37 -14.55
CA VAL A 73 2.58 4.21 -15.71
C VAL A 73 3.89 3.77 -16.36
N ALA A 74 4.90 3.45 -15.55
CA ALA A 74 6.19 2.98 -16.04
C ALA A 74 6.12 1.54 -16.59
N LEU A 75 5.34 0.66 -15.94
CA LEU A 75 5.13 -0.71 -16.40
C LEU A 75 4.44 -0.75 -17.77
N GLU A 76 3.39 0.04 -17.93
CA GLU A 76 2.64 0.19 -19.18
C GLU A 76 3.48 0.84 -20.29
N ALA A 77 4.33 1.81 -19.96
CA ALA A 77 5.29 2.35 -20.91
C ALA A 77 6.28 1.27 -21.39
N GLY A 78 6.78 0.43 -20.48
CA GLY A 78 7.64 -0.72 -20.82
C GLY A 78 6.93 -1.76 -21.69
N TYR A 79 5.68 -2.09 -21.36
CA TYR A 79 4.85 -3.00 -22.16
C TYR A 79 4.60 -2.42 -23.56
N ALA A 80 4.19 -1.16 -23.64
CA ALA A 80 3.91 -0.49 -24.91
C ALA A 80 5.12 -0.46 -25.85
N GLN A 81 6.36 -0.32 -25.33
CA GLN A 81 7.58 -0.40 -26.15
C GLN A 81 7.74 -1.75 -26.85
N GLN A 82 7.31 -2.84 -26.22
CA GLN A 82 7.43 -4.20 -26.76
C GLN A 82 6.22 -4.61 -27.62
N HIS A 83 5.11 -3.86 -27.52
CA HIS A 83 3.82 -4.21 -28.11
C HIS A 83 3.28 -3.12 -29.07
N ASN A 84 4.14 -2.53 -29.89
CA ASN A 84 3.78 -1.54 -30.93
C ASN A 84 2.97 -0.35 -30.38
N GLY A 85 3.30 0.09 -29.16
CA GLY A 85 2.63 1.18 -28.46
C GLY A 85 1.22 0.82 -27.97
N ALA A 86 0.89 -0.46 -27.80
CA ALA A 86 -0.37 -0.90 -27.21
C ALA A 86 -0.18 -1.17 -25.71
N PHE A 87 -1.17 -0.81 -24.89
CA PHE A 87 -1.19 -1.07 -23.46
C PHE A 87 -1.73 -2.47 -23.13
N GLY A 88 -1.41 -2.96 -21.93
CA GLY A 88 -1.73 -4.32 -21.49
C GLY A 88 -2.70 -4.34 -20.31
N ASP A 89 -3.72 -5.20 -20.35
CA ASP A 89 -4.48 -5.46 -19.13
C ASP A 89 -3.63 -6.22 -18.09
N LEU A 90 -4.17 -6.39 -16.88
CA LEU A 90 -3.45 -7.05 -15.78
C LEU A 90 -2.92 -8.46 -16.18
N PRO A 91 -3.71 -9.36 -16.81
CA PRO A 91 -3.20 -10.62 -17.33
C PRO A 91 -2.03 -10.48 -18.32
N ALA A 92 -2.09 -9.50 -19.24
CA ALA A 92 -1.02 -9.25 -20.19
C ALA A 92 0.27 -8.81 -19.51
N LEU A 93 0.18 -7.92 -18.52
CA LEU A 93 1.33 -7.43 -17.77
C LEU A 93 1.95 -8.51 -16.87
N ILE A 94 1.15 -9.38 -16.27
CA ILE A 94 1.63 -10.56 -15.54
C ILE A 94 2.35 -11.52 -16.49
N LYS A 95 1.76 -11.81 -17.65
CA LYS A 95 2.36 -12.69 -18.66
C LYS A 95 3.69 -12.15 -19.21
N ALA A 96 3.82 -10.83 -19.31
CA ALA A 96 5.05 -10.15 -19.70
C ALA A 96 6.11 -10.09 -18.58
N GLY A 97 5.81 -10.59 -17.37
CA GLY A 97 6.70 -10.55 -16.22
C GLY A 97 6.88 -9.15 -15.61
N LEU A 98 5.97 -8.21 -15.93
CA LEU A 98 6.00 -6.84 -15.44
C LEU A 98 5.26 -6.66 -14.11
N MET A 99 4.38 -7.60 -13.75
CA MET A 99 3.73 -7.67 -12.44
C MET A 99 3.69 -9.11 -11.94
N SER A 100 3.70 -9.30 -10.62
CA SER A 100 3.41 -10.59 -10.01
C SER A 100 1.92 -10.91 -10.12
N ASP A 101 1.60 -12.21 -10.10
CA ASP A 101 0.23 -12.71 -10.03
C ASP A 101 -0.50 -12.27 -8.76
N GLU A 102 0.22 -12.12 -7.65
CA GLU A 102 -0.31 -11.64 -6.35
C GLU A 102 -0.98 -10.24 -6.44
N VAL A 103 -0.57 -9.38 -7.38
CA VAL A 103 -1.19 -8.05 -7.58
C VAL A 103 -2.67 -8.16 -7.99
N GLY A 104 -3.04 -9.25 -8.66
CA GLY A 104 -4.43 -9.53 -9.01
C GLY A 104 -5.23 -10.19 -7.89
N GLU A 105 -4.58 -10.61 -6.81
CA GLU A 105 -5.23 -11.34 -5.72
C GLU A 105 -5.79 -10.38 -4.66
N PRO A 106 -7.13 -10.30 -4.51
CA PRO A 106 -7.71 -9.35 -3.56
C PRO A 106 -7.38 -9.65 -2.09
N LYS A 107 -6.94 -10.88 -1.80
CA LYS A 107 -6.47 -11.29 -0.47
C LYS A 107 -5.08 -10.77 -0.13
N ALA A 108 -4.21 -10.60 -1.12
CA ALA A 108 -2.85 -10.09 -0.92
C ALA A 108 -2.87 -8.56 -0.76
N MET A 109 -3.62 -7.87 -1.61
CA MET A 109 -3.62 -6.40 -1.67
C MET A 109 -4.73 -5.73 -0.85
N GLY A 110 -5.72 -6.50 -0.37
CA GLY A 110 -6.92 -5.93 0.27
C GLY A 110 -7.85 -5.16 -0.69
N TYR A 111 -7.51 -5.12 -1.97
CA TYR A 111 -8.17 -4.35 -3.02
C TYR A 111 -8.43 -5.19 -4.25
N THR A 112 -9.55 -4.93 -4.92
CA THR A 112 -9.79 -5.44 -6.28
C THR A 112 -9.25 -4.44 -7.27
N PHE A 113 -8.10 -4.77 -7.87
CA PHE A 113 -7.42 -3.95 -8.86
C PHE A 113 -7.80 -4.39 -10.28
N ARG A 114 -8.05 -3.43 -11.17
CA ARG A 114 -8.44 -3.67 -12.57
C ARG A 114 -7.78 -2.67 -13.49
N ILE A 115 -7.37 -3.14 -14.67
CA ILE A 115 -6.91 -2.32 -15.79
C ILE A 115 -7.85 -2.58 -16.96
N THR A 116 -8.45 -1.53 -17.50
CA THR A 116 -9.33 -1.59 -18.67
C THR A 116 -8.64 -0.89 -19.83
N ILE A 117 -8.38 -1.64 -20.89
CA ILE A 117 -7.79 -1.12 -22.13
C ILE A 117 -8.90 -0.65 -23.06
N ALA A 118 -8.72 0.51 -23.68
CA ALA A 118 -9.63 1.01 -24.71
C ALA A 118 -9.56 0.15 -25.97
N LYS A 119 -10.61 0.21 -26.80
CA LYS A 119 -10.73 -0.62 -28.01
C LYS A 119 -9.59 -0.42 -29.02
N ASP A 120 -8.96 0.75 -29.01
CA ASP A 120 -7.82 1.07 -29.87
C ASP A 120 -6.48 0.55 -29.32
N GLY A 121 -6.45 0.05 -28.08
CA GLY A 121 -5.23 -0.36 -27.39
C GLY A 121 -4.30 0.80 -27.01
N LYS A 122 -4.70 2.05 -27.30
CA LYS A 122 -3.88 3.26 -27.14
C LYS A 122 -4.20 4.05 -25.89
N SER A 123 -5.19 3.59 -25.11
CA SER A 123 -5.43 4.13 -23.79
C SER A 123 -5.88 3.09 -22.79
N TYR A 124 -5.65 3.39 -21.52
CA TYR A 124 -6.12 2.58 -20.41
C TYR A 124 -6.64 3.43 -19.26
N VAL A 125 -7.48 2.79 -18.46
CA VAL A 125 -7.92 3.26 -17.16
C VAL A 125 -7.67 2.16 -16.16
N SER A 126 -7.13 2.52 -15.00
CA SER A 126 -7.00 1.61 -13.86
C SER A 126 -7.91 2.05 -12.73
N SER A 127 -8.38 1.06 -11.96
CA SER A 127 -9.27 1.27 -10.82
C SER A 127 -8.91 0.30 -9.71
N ALA A 128 -9.06 0.75 -8.46
CA ALA A 128 -8.90 -0.09 -7.29
C ALA A 128 -10.00 0.19 -6.28
N GLU A 129 -10.68 -0.86 -5.83
CA GLU A 129 -11.76 -0.80 -4.86
C GLU A 129 -11.43 -1.68 -3.65
N PRO A 130 -11.70 -1.25 -2.41
CA PRO A 130 -11.44 -2.09 -1.26
C PRO A 130 -12.34 -3.33 -1.31
N VAL A 131 -11.76 -4.52 -1.08
CA VAL A 131 -12.53 -5.77 -1.00
C VAL A 131 -13.61 -5.71 0.06
N ARG A 132 -13.31 -5.05 1.19
CA ARG A 132 -14.26 -4.81 2.27
C ARG A 132 -14.08 -3.40 2.82
N TYR A 133 -15.05 -2.55 2.51
CA TYR A 133 -15.09 -1.17 3.02
C TYR A 133 -14.97 -1.12 4.55
N GLY A 134 -14.11 -0.22 5.02
CA GLY A 134 -13.84 -0.01 6.45
C GLY A 134 -13.04 -1.12 7.14
N HIS A 135 -12.56 -2.13 6.37
CA HIS A 135 -11.73 -3.23 6.86
C HIS A 135 -10.44 -3.41 6.06
N THR A 136 -10.51 -3.46 4.74
CA THR A 136 -9.31 -3.56 3.88
C THR A 136 -8.93 -2.23 3.24
N GLY A 137 -9.88 -1.28 3.21
CA GLY A 137 -9.67 0.07 2.72
C GLY A 137 -10.93 0.92 2.87
N LYS A 138 -10.80 2.24 2.71
CA LYS A 138 -11.93 3.19 2.66
C LYS A 138 -11.97 3.92 1.32
N LEU A 139 -10.79 4.29 0.81
CA LEU A 139 -10.67 4.99 -0.46
C LEU A 139 -10.84 4.02 -1.61
N SER A 140 -11.53 4.48 -2.65
CA SER A 140 -11.47 3.90 -3.99
C SER A 140 -10.57 4.76 -4.85
N PHE A 141 -9.90 4.15 -5.82
CA PHE A 141 -8.95 4.82 -6.70
C PHE A 141 -9.34 4.65 -8.16
N TRP A 142 -8.99 5.67 -8.94
CA TRP A 142 -9.07 5.68 -10.40
C TRP A 142 -7.86 6.42 -10.95
N MET A 143 -7.31 5.94 -12.06
CA MET A 143 -6.21 6.60 -12.73
C MET A 143 -6.33 6.42 -14.25
N ASP A 144 -6.07 7.49 -15.00
CA ASP A 144 -5.90 7.40 -16.46
C ASP A 144 -4.45 7.10 -16.86
N GLN A 145 -4.26 6.82 -18.14
CA GLN A 145 -2.95 6.55 -18.75
C GLN A 145 -1.86 7.61 -18.52
N THR A 146 -2.22 8.83 -18.12
CA THR A 146 -1.25 9.92 -17.89
C THR A 146 -0.67 9.89 -16.47
N GLY A 147 -1.20 9.03 -15.60
CA GLY A 147 -0.84 8.97 -14.19
C GLY A 147 -1.68 9.91 -13.31
N ASN A 148 -2.77 10.47 -13.84
CA ASN A 148 -3.65 11.33 -13.06
C ASN A 148 -4.51 10.48 -12.12
N ILE A 149 -4.06 10.35 -10.87
CA ILE A 149 -4.73 9.56 -9.83
C ILE A 149 -5.81 10.39 -9.16
N LYS A 150 -6.97 9.77 -8.96
CA LYS A 150 -8.07 10.26 -8.13
C LYS A 150 -8.41 9.25 -7.07
N SER A 151 -8.60 9.73 -5.85
CA SER A 151 -9.02 8.92 -4.71
C SER A 151 -10.15 9.60 -3.96
N ALA A 152 -11.13 8.84 -3.52
CA ALA A 152 -12.21 9.34 -2.68
C ALA A 152 -12.82 8.19 -1.86
N ASP A 153 -13.32 8.51 -0.67
CA ASP A 153 -14.19 7.60 0.06
C ASP A 153 -15.56 7.61 -0.63
N ASN A 154 -15.84 6.53 -1.36
CA ASN A 154 -17.11 6.31 -2.06
C ASN A 154 -17.87 5.11 -1.49
N GLY A 155 -17.70 4.83 -0.18
CA GLY A 155 -18.36 3.70 0.48
C GLY A 155 -17.97 2.34 -0.11
N GLY A 156 -16.72 2.21 -0.57
CA GLY A 156 -16.19 1.01 -1.22
C GLY A 156 -16.63 0.79 -2.67
N LYS A 157 -17.32 1.76 -3.30
CA LYS A 157 -17.69 1.69 -4.72
C LYS A 157 -16.59 2.29 -5.60
N GLY A 158 -16.47 1.80 -6.83
CA GLY A 158 -15.55 2.35 -7.82
C GLY A 158 -15.72 3.84 -8.07
N LEU A 159 -14.63 4.49 -8.44
CA LEU A 159 -14.66 5.83 -9.00
C LEU A 159 -14.75 5.74 -10.52
N THR A 160 -15.61 6.57 -11.10
CA THR A 160 -15.66 6.74 -12.55
C THR A 160 -14.76 7.89 -12.97
N ALA A 161 -14.40 7.92 -14.25
CA ALA A 161 -13.73 9.07 -14.84
C ALA A 161 -14.50 10.36 -14.49
N PRO A 162 -13.79 11.45 -14.16
CA PRO A 162 -14.43 12.75 -13.98
C PRO A 162 -15.20 13.13 -15.24
N LYS A 163 -16.38 13.74 -15.06
CA LYS A 163 -17.09 14.44 -16.13
C LYS A 163 -16.35 15.70 -16.54
#